data_AF-A0A7J5EFZ0-F1
#
_entry.id   AF-A0A7J5EFZ0-F1
#
_cell.length_a   1.000
_cell.length_b   1.000
_cell.length_c   1.000
_cell.angle_alpha   90.00
_cell.angle_beta   90.00
_cell.angle_gamma   90.00
#
_symmetry.space_group_name_H-M   'P 1'
#
loop_
_entity.id
_entity.type
_entity.pdbx_description
1 polymer ?
#
loop_
_entity_poly.entity_id
_entity_poly.type
_entity_poly.pdbx_seq_one_letter_code
_entity_poly.pdbx_strand_id
1 'polypeptide(L)'
;MRTLYRPWNFYHLVAPGPSRVFDLPLDGTSPPAHRRAMRDAWQRVIVRYPGAYLEHRWRVFAEVLGVTRRVPFGAAIRHGDQPVAHMRQLGLDPADSWGAQRTLHRKIVWLTFKTRILRPYLYVVLALLLLPLCRGGRDAFALLVSGLVMQASLFPTAQTPDLRYSHWLMVCAVLAAIVLFARRVVWRRAHARP
;
A
#
# COMPACT_ATOMS: atom_id res chain seq x y z
N MET A 1 8.15 -25.88 3.12
CA MET A 1 7.70 -24.65 2.41
C MET A 1 6.55 -23.92 3.10
N ARG A 2 5.42 -24.57 3.46
CA ARG A 2 4.25 -23.88 4.09
C ARG A 2 4.56 -23.13 5.40
N THR A 3 5.58 -23.54 6.15
CA THR A 3 5.97 -22.92 7.42
C THR A 3 6.77 -21.62 7.26
N LEU A 4 7.45 -21.43 6.12
CA LEU A 4 8.33 -20.27 5.86
C LEU A 4 7.61 -19.18 5.04
N TYR A 5 6.72 -19.55 4.12
CA TYR A 5 5.99 -18.57 3.32
C TYR A 5 4.90 -17.89 4.14
N ARG A 6 5.00 -16.57 4.27
CA ARG A 6 3.96 -15.71 4.85
C ARG A 6 3.52 -14.72 3.77
N PRO A 7 2.23 -14.68 3.37
CA PRO A 7 1.72 -13.75 2.35
C PRO A 7 2.04 -12.26 2.61
N TRP A 8 2.28 -11.91 3.88
CA TRP A 8 2.60 -10.56 4.31
C TRP A 8 4.10 -10.29 4.49
N ASN A 9 4.95 -11.31 4.33
CA ASN A 9 6.38 -11.17 4.52
C ASN A 9 7.14 -11.99 3.46
N PHE A 10 7.50 -11.31 2.38
CA PHE A 10 8.34 -11.85 1.32
C PHE A 10 9.83 -11.85 1.69
N TYR A 11 10.21 -11.29 2.84
CA TYR A 11 11.61 -11.18 3.23
C TYR A 11 12.31 -12.55 3.23
N HIS A 12 11.66 -13.60 3.76
CA HIS A 12 12.23 -14.95 3.76
C HIS A 12 12.41 -15.57 2.37
N LEU A 13 11.76 -15.00 1.34
CA LEU A 13 11.96 -15.45 -0.04
C LEU A 13 13.19 -14.81 -0.67
N VAL A 14 13.61 -13.62 -0.21
CA VAL A 14 14.59 -12.77 -0.93
C VAL A 14 15.84 -12.46 -0.11
N ALA A 15 15.73 -12.50 1.21
CA ALA A 15 16.81 -12.13 2.12
C ALA A 15 18.02 -13.05 1.93
N PRO A 16 19.24 -12.52 2.00
CA PRO A 16 20.45 -13.34 2.07
C PRO A 16 20.43 -14.20 3.35
N GLY A 17 20.84 -15.46 3.26
CA GLY A 17 21.03 -16.33 4.41
C GLY A 17 20.46 -17.74 4.25
N PRO A 18 20.64 -18.61 5.27
CA PRO A 18 20.29 -20.03 5.20
C PRO A 18 18.77 -20.31 5.11
N SER A 19 17.94 -19.27 5.28
CA SER A 19 16.48 -19.36 5.12
C SER A 19 15.98 -18.91 3.74
N ARG A 20 16.89 -18.54 2.82
CA ARG A 20 16.54 -18.18 1.45
C ARG A 20 15.91 -19.38 0.74
N VAL A 21 14.65 -19.21 0.32
CA VAL A 21 13.90 -20.24 -0.40
C VAL A 21 14.15 -20.18 -1.91
N PHE A 22 14.45 -19.00 -2.45
CA PHE A 22 14.68 -18.79 -3.88
C PHE A 22 15.92 -17.92 -4.10
N ASP A 23 16.80 -18.35 -5.00
CA ASP A 23 17.75 -17.45 -5.66
C ASP A 23 16.99 -16.69 -6.74
N LEU A 24 16.40 -15.56 -6.33
CA LEU A 24 15.71 -14.72 -7.27
C LEU A 24 16.74 -14.04 -8.19
N PRO A 25 16.50 -14.07 -9.52
CA PRO A 25 17.34 -13.42 -10.51
C PRO A 25 17.17 -11.89 -10.51
N LEU A 26 17.45 -11.24 -9.38
CA LEU A 26 17.27 -9.80 -9.16
C LEU A 26 18.46 -8.96 -9.65
N ASP A 27 19.58 -9.62 -9.94
CA ASP A 27 20.84 -9.01 -10.39
C ASP A 27 20.80 -8.53 -11.85
N GLY A 28 19.74 -8.87 -12.60
CA GLY A 28 19.62 -8.54 -14.03
C GLY A 28 20.55 -9.36 -14.93
N THR A 29 21.55 -10.04 -14.38
CA THR A 29 22.53 -10.88 -15.09
C THR A 29 22.07 -12.33 -15.24
N SER A 30 21.08 -12.74 -14.44
CA SER A 30 20.52 -14.08 -14.51
C SER A 30 19.94 -14.44 -15.89
N PRO A 31 20.16 -15.69 -16.37
CA PRO A 31 19.72 -16.11 -17.70
C PRO A 31 18.22 -15.91 -17.94
N PRO A 32 17.79 -15.39 -19.11
CA PRO A 32 16.38 -15.20 -19.45
C PRO A 32 15.51 -16.48 -19.31
N ALA A 33 16.14 -17.65 -19.40
CA ALA A 33 15.49 -18.95 -19.20
C ALA A 33 14.89 -19.12 -17.79
N HIS A 34 15.56 -18.63 -16.74
CA HIS A 34 15.04 -18.73 -15.36
C HIS A 34 13.76 -17.92 -15.17
N ARG A 35 13.73 -16.67 -15.66
CA ARG A 35 12.53 -15.82 -15.61
C ARG A 35 11.35 -16.45 -16.35
N ARG A 36 11.60 -17.04 -17.53
CA ARG A 36 10.58 -17.77 -18.30
C ARG A 36 10.06 -18.99 -17.54
N ALA A 37 10.95 -19.82 -16.99
CA ALA A 37 10.56 -20.99 -16.22
C ALA A 37 9.68 -20.63 -15.01
N MET A 38 10.01 -19.55 -14.29
CA MET A 38 9.19 -19.02 -13.18
C MET A 38 7.82 -18.55 -13.65
N ARG A 39 7.75 -17.76 -14.73
CA ARG A 39 6.49 -17.30 -15.32
C ARG A 39 5.60 -18.47 -15.72
N ASP A 40 6.17 -19.45 -16.42
CA ASP A 40 5.42 -20.59 -16.94
C ASP A 40 4.93 -21.48 -15.78
N ALA A 41 5.75 -21.67 -14.74
CA ALA A 41 5.34 -22.35 -13.51
C ALA A 41 4.18 -21.62 -12.81
N TRP A 42 4.27 -20.30 -12.68
CA TRP A 42 3.22 -19.48 -12.10
C TRP A 42 1.91 -19.56 -12.90
N GLN A 43 1.98 -19.43 -14.23
CA GLN A 43 0.82 -19.58 -15.12
C GLN A 43 0.17 -20.96 -14.99
N ARG A 44 0.97 -22.03 -14.97
CA ARG A 44 0.45 -23.39 -14.75
C ARG A 44 -0.30 -23.53 -13.44
N VAL A 45 0.20 -22.95 -12.34
CA VAL A 45 -0.49 -22.98 -11.04
C VAL A 45 -1.82 -22.24 -11.09
N ILE A 46 -1.87 -21.07 -11.72
CA ILE A 46 -3.12 -20.28 -11.84
C ILE A 46 -4.16 -21.02 -12.67
N VAL A 47 -3.77 -21.52 -13.84
CA VAL A 47 -4.69 -22.21 -14.77
C VAL A 47 -5.19 -23.52 -14.16
N ARG A 48 -4.31 -24.26 -13.47
CA ARG A 48 -4.68 -25.55 -12.86
C ARG A 48 -5.51 -25.39 -11.58
N TYR A 49 -5.36 -24.28 -10.85
CA TYR A 49 -6.00 -24.06 -9.55
C TYR A 49 -6.60 -22.64 -9.41
N PRO A 50 -7.59 -22.26 -10.25
CA PRO A 50 -8.12 -20.90 -10.28
C PRO A 50 -8.79 -20.48 -8.97
N GLY A 51 -9.51 -21.38 -8.31
CA GLY A 51 -10.15 -21.10 -7.01
C GLY A 51 -9.14 -20.81 -5.90
N ALA A 52 -8.08 -21.61 -5.80
CA ALA A 52 -7.01 -21.38 -4.81
C ALA A 52 -6.25 -20.07 -5.09
N TYR A 53 -6.08 -19.71 -6.37
CA TYR A 53 -5.52 -18.42 -6.75
C TYR A 53 -6.42 -17.25 -6.30
N LEU A 54 -7.72 -17.29 -6.61
CA LEU A 54 -8.66 -16.23 -6.22
C LEU A 54 -8.77 -16.10 -4.69
N GLU A 55 -8.82 -17.20 -3.96
CA GLU A 55 -8.80 -17.22 -2.50
C GLU A 55 -7.51 -16.58 -1.96
N HIS A 56 -6.36 -16.90 -2.55
CA HIS A 56 -5.10 -16.27 -2.20
C HIS A 56 -5.11 -14.75 -2.50
N ARG A 57 -5.58 -14.33 -3.68
CA ARG A 57 -5.69 -12.91 -4.05
C ARG A 57 -6.62 -12.15 -3.10
N TRP A 58 -7.75 -12.74 -2.73
CA TRP A 58 -8.68 -12.15 -1.77
C TRP A 58 -8.05 -11.98 -0.39
N ARG A 59 -7.32 -12.98 0.11
CA ARG A 59 -6.59 -12.87 1.38
C ARG A 59 -5.55 -11.75 1.34
N VAL A 60 -4.75 -11.68 0.29
CA VAL A 60 -3.76 -10.59 0.12
C VAL A 60 -4.47 -9.23 0.06
N PHE A 61 -5.55 -9.13 -0.69
CA PHE A 61 -6.31 -7.89 -0.83
C PHE A 61 -6.98 -7.44 0.49
N ALA A 62 -7.52 -8.38 1.27
CA ALA A 62 -8.08 -8.08 2.60
C ALA A 62 -7.01 -7.57 3.59
N GLU A 63 -5.77 -8.10 3.48
CA GLU A 63 -4.62 -7.61 4.23
C GLU A 63 -4.18 -6.21 3.75
N VAL A 64 -4.18 -5.95 2.42
CA VAL A 64 -3.92 -4.62 1.83
C VAL A 64 -4.95 -3.60 2.34
N LEU A 65 -6.23 -3.97 2.38
CA LEU A 65 -7.30 -3.11 2.90
C LEU A 65 -7.20 -2.89 4.42
N GLY A 66 -6.40 -3.68 5.14
CA GLY A 66 -6.30 -3.60 6.60
C GLY A 66 -7.57 -4.06 7.33
N VAL A 67 -8.38 -4.91 6.71
CA VAL A 67 -9.59 -5.50 7.31
C VAL A 67 -9.23 -6.59 8.32
N THR A 68 -8.09 -7.25 8.11
CA THR A 68 -7.56 -8.25 9.03
C THR A 68 -7.03 -7.60 10.31
N ARG A 69 -6.79 -8.40 11.36
CA ARG A 69 -6.18 -7.89 12.60
C ARG A 69 -4.71 -7.52 12.44
N ARG A 70 -4.07 -7.91 11.33
CA ARG A 70 -2.67 -7.63 11.07
C ARG A 70 -2.51 -6.19 10.60
N VAL A 71 -1.43 -5.57 11.05
CA VAL A 71 -1.09 -4.21 10.65
C VAL A 71 -0.24 -4.33 9.39
N PRO A 72 -0.66 -3.75 8.25
CA PRO A 72 0.14 -3.79 7.04
C PRO A 72 1.52 -3.19 7.32
N PHE A 73 2.56 -3.93 6.96
CA PHE A 73 3.95 -3.52 7.12
C PHE A 73 4.27 -2.40 6.10
N GLY A 74 5.29 -1.58 6.33
CA GLY A 74 5.84 -0.71 5.27
C GLY A 74 5.50 0.79 5.31
N ALA A 75 4.94 1.32 6.40
CA ALA A 75 4.67 2.76 6.50
C ALA A 75 5.92 3.67 6.30
N ALA A 76 7.13 3.16 6.55
CA ALA A 76 8.39 3.75 6.11
C ALA A 76 9.53 2.74 6.35
N ILE A 77 10.31 2.41 5.32
CA ILE A 77 11.63 1.78 5.53
C ILE A 77 12.49 2.86 6.18
N ARG A 78 13.09 2.57 7.34
CA ARG A 78 13.97 3.53 8.02
C ARG A 78 15.21 3.76 7.15
N HIS A 79 15.75 4.98 7.11
CA HIS A 79 17.08 5.18 6.50
C HIS A 79 18.10 4.24 7.14
N GLY A 80 18.05 4.04 8.46
CA GLY A 80 18.91 3.07 9.15
C GLY A 80 18.74 1.59 8.75
N ASP A 81 17.67 1.23 8.03
CA ASP A 81 17.48 -0.13 7.49
C ASP A 81 17.99 -0.26 6.04
N GLN A 82 18.36 0.85 5.39
CA GLN A 82 18.94 0.80 4.04
C GLN A 82 20.46 0.59 4.15
N PRO A 83 21.09 -0.06 3.15
CA PRO A 83 22.55 -0.22 3.15
C PRO A 83 23.26 1.13 3.14
N VAL A 84 24.14 1.38 4.13
CA VAL A 84 24.93 2.62 4.26
C VAL A 84 25.71 2.94 2.98
N ALA A 85 26.25 1.92 2.32
CA ALA A 85 26.96 2.08 1.06
C ALA A 85 26.08 2.70 -0.04
N HIS A 86 24.80 2.31 -0.11
CA HIS A 86 23.87 2.84 -1.11
C HIS A 86 23.43 4.27 -0.78
N MET A 87 23.21 4.58 0.49
CA MET A 87 22.91 5.96 0.90
C MET A 87 24.07 6.92 0.60
N ARG A 88 25.32 6.50 0.86
CA ARG A 88 26.51 7.28 0.50
C ARG A 88 26.65 7.51 -1.00
N GLN A 89 26.32 6.51 -1.84
CA GLN A 89 26.30 6.67 -3.30
C GLN A 89 25.30 7.74 -3.77
N LEU A 90 24.20 7.93 -3.04
CA LEU A 90 23.18 8.94 -3.32
C LEU A 90 23.51 10.32 -2.72
N GLY A 91 24.69 10.48 -2.09
CA GLY A 91 25.08 11.71 -1.41
C GLY A 91 24.26 11.99 -0.15
N LEU A 92 23.60 10.96 0.42
CA LEU A 92 22.82 11.07 1.65
C LEU A 92 23.70 10.59 2.81
N ASP A 93 24.02 11.49 3.75
CA ASP A 93 24.62 11.07 5.01
C ASP A 93 23.53 10.51 5.94
N PRO A 94 23.61 9.24 6.37
CA PRO A 94 22.67 8.68 7.34
C PRO A 94 22.63 9.46 8.66
N ALA A 95 23.67 10.24 8.99
CA ALA A 95 23.77 11.02 10.21
C ALA A 95 22.92 12.31 10.20
N ASP A 96 22.72 12.93 9.04
CA ASP A 96 22.25 14.33 8.94
C ASP A 96 20.77 14.54 9.32
N SER A 97 19.94 13.50 9.26
CA SER A 97 18.48 13.61 9.52
C SER A 97 17.97 12.68 10.62
N TRP A 98 18.88 12.07 11.39
CA TRP A 98 18.55 10.91 12.22
C TRP A 98 17.56 11.23 13.35
N GLY A 99 17.66 12.39 14.01
CA GLY A 99 16.82 12.74 15.16
C GLY A 99 15.35 13.01 14.80
N ALA A 100 15.12 13.93 13.86
CA ALA A 100 13.77 14.31 13.43
C ALA A 100 13.06 13.17 12.69
N GLN A 101 13.76 12.49 11.77
CA GLN A 101 13.19 11.36 11.03
C GLN A 101 12.86 10.18 11.95
N ARG A 102 13.72 9.86 12.92
CA ARG A 102 13.44 8.79 13.90
C ARG A 102 12.23 9.12 14.76
N THR A 103 12.08 10.39 15.15
CA THR A 103 10.92 10.85 15.92
C THR A 103 9.64 10.76 15.10
N LEU A 104 9.64 11.25 13.86
CA LEU A 104 8.51 11.16 12.95
C LEU A 104 8.14 9.70 12.66
N HIS A 105 9.14 8.85 12.38
CA HIS A 105 8.95 7.43 12.16
C HIS A 105 8.31 6.75 13.39
N ARG A 106 8.81 7.02 14.61
CA ARG A 106 8.20 6.50 15.85
C ARG A 106 6.74 6.93 15.99
N LYS A 107 6.42 8.18 15.67
CA LYS A 107 5.04 8.68 15.69
C LYS A 107 4.15 7.99 14.65
N ILE A 108 4.62 7.82 13.41
CA ILE A 108 3.89 7.12 12.35
C ILE A 108 3.68 5.65 12.72
N VAL A 109 4.72 4.97 13.21
CA VAL A 109 4.62 3.58 13.70
C VAL A 109 3.62 3.51 14.84
N TRP A 110 3.74 4.37 15.84
CA TRP A 110 2.78 4.42 16.94
C TRP A 110 1.36 4.61 16.43
N LEU A 111 1.12 5.56 15.52
CA LEU A 111 -0.19 5.82 14.93
C LEU A 111 -0.70 4.58 14.17
N THR A 112 0.16 3.94 13.39
CA THR A 112 -0.16 2.77 12.56
C THR A 112 -0.51 1.54 13.41
N PHE A 113 0.19 1.32 14.53
CA PHE A 113 0.00 0.14 15.37
C PHE A 113 -0.98 0.35 16.53
N LYS A 114 -1.13 1.57 17.04
CA LYS A 114 -1.99 1.88 18.20
C LYS A 114 -3.34 2.44 17.81
N THR A 115 -3.49 2.97 16.61
CA THR A 115 -4.76 3.53 16.15
C THR A 115 -5.26 2.82 14.91
N ARG A 116 -6.57 2.92 14.66
CA ARG A 116 -7.17 2.41 13.43
C ARG A 116 -7.14 3.44 12.30
N ILE A 117 -6.71 4.68 12.55
CA ILE A 117 -6.88 5.80 11.62
C ILE A 117 -6.18 5.56 10.29
N LEU A 118 -5.05 4.84 10.28
CA LEU A 118 -4.29 4.55 9.06
C LEU A 118 -4.73 3.24 8.37
N ARG A 119 -5.88 2.67 8.73
CA ARG A 119 -6.38 1.45 8.08
C ARG A 119 -7.11 1.81 6.77
N PRO A 120 -6.67 1.29 5.61
CA PRO A 120 -7.23 1.66 4.31
C PRO A 120 -8.74 1.46 4.18
N TYR A 121 -9.31 0.42 4.80
CA TYR A 121 -10.75 0.16 4.73
C TYR A 121 -11.60 1.33 5.26
N LEU A 122 -11.09 2.11 6.24
CA LEU A 122 -11.80 3.30 6.72
C LEU A 122 -11.94 4.36 5.63
N TYR A 123 -10.92 4.50 4.78
CA TYR A 123 -10.93 5.44 3.67
C TYR A 123 -11.72 4.93 2.46
N VAL A 124 -11.81 3.60 2.27
CA VAL A 124 -12.77 3.01 1.33
C VAL A 124 -14.19 3.36 1.76
N VAL A 125 -14.54 3.12 3.03
CA VAL A 125 -15.87 3.45 3.57
C VAL A 125 -16.14 4.95 3.46
N LEU A 126 -15.19 5.79 3.87
CA LEU A 126 -15.29 7.24 3.73
C LEU A 126 -15.52 7.66 2.27
N ALA A 127 -14.73 7.15 1.32
CA ALA A 127 -14.88 7.45 -0.10
C ALA A 127 -16.28 7.06 -0.62
N LEU A 128 -16.77 5.87 -0.26
CA LEU A 128 -18.10 5.41 -0.65
C LEU A 128 -19.22 6.29 -0.07
N LEU A 129 -19.07 6.76 1.18
CA LEU A 129 -20.01 7.69 1.81
C LEU A 129 -19.99 9.09 1.19
N LEU A 130 -18.84 9.56 0.70
CA LEU A 130 -18.69 10.87 0.07
C LEU A 130 -19.15 10.88 -1.40
N LEU A 131 -19.12 9.75 -2.11
CA LEU A 131 -19.53 9.65 -3.52
C LEU A 131 -20.94 10.24 -3.80
N PRO A 132 -22.00 9.90 -3.04
CA PRO A 132 -23.33 10.49 -3.22
C PRO A 132 -23.39 12.01 -2.99
N LEU A 133 -22.46 12.56 -2.21
CA LEU A 133 -22.37 14.00 -1.91
C LEU A 133 -21.66 14.77 -3.03
N CYS A 134 -20.99 14.08 -3.95
CA CYS A 134 -20.33 14.68 -5.11
C CYS A 134 -21.30 15.04 -6.25
N ARG A 135 -22.62 14.94 -6.03
CA ARG A 135 -23.65 15.36 -6.99
C ARG A 135 -23.49 16.87 -7.28
N GLY A 136 -22.92 17.19 -8.45
CA GLY A 136 -22.61 18.56 -8.88
C GLY A 136 -21.13 18.95 -8.82
N GLY A 137 -20.25 18.09 -8.28
CA GLY A 137 -18.81 18.36 -8.15
C GLY A 137 -17.96 17.33 -8.88
N ARG A 138 -17.66 17.56 -10.15
CA ARG A 138 -16.87 16.63 -10.99
C ARG A 138 -15.48 16.33 -10.41
N ASP A 139 -14.82 17.32 -9.82
CA ASP A 139 -13.45 17.17 -9.31
C ASP A 139 -13.37 16.22 -8.11
N ALA A 140 -14.25 16.40 -7.12
CA ALA A 140 -14.31 15.53 -5.95
C ALA A 140 -14.70 14.10 -6.33
N PHE A 141 -15.63 13.96 -7.28
CA PHE A 141 -16.02 12.66 -7.82
C PHE A 141 -14.83 11.97 -8.51
N ALA A 142 -14.16 12.66 -9.44
CA ALA A 142 -13.01 12.12 -10.17
C ALA A 142 -11.88 11.71 -9.23
N LEU A 143 -11.63 12.51 -8.17
CA LEU A 143 -10.62 12.20 -7.17
C LEU A 143 -10.95 10.93 -6.38
N LEU A 144 -12.20 10.79 -5.90
CA LEU A 144 -12.64 9.58 -5.18
C LEU A 144 -12.61 8.34 -6.07
N VAL A 145 -13.11 8.45 -7.30
CA VAL A 145 -13.10 7.34 -8.28
C VAL A 145 -11.67 6.93 -8.60
N SER A 146 -10.74 7.88 -8.79
CA SER A 146 -9.32 7.58 -9.01
C SER A 146 -8.72 6.77 -7.85
N GLY A 147 -8.95 7.21 -6.61
CA GLY A 147 -8.50 6.49 -5.42
C GLY A 147 -9.09 5.08 -5.33
N LEU A 148 -10.39 4.91 -5.59
CA LEU A 148 -11.08 3.62 -5.53
C LEU A 148 -10.65 2.67 -6.65
N VAL A 149 -10.49 3.16 -7.88
CA VAL A 149 -10.01 2.37 -9.02
C VAL A 149 -8.58 1.90 -8.79
N MET A 150 -7.70 2.80 -8.32
CA MET A 150 -6.34 2.42 -7.97
C MET A 150 -6.34 1.38 -6.85
N GLN A 151 -7.16 1.56 -5.80
CA GLN A 151 -7.30 0.55 -4.74
C GLN A 151 -7.79 -0.79 -5.29
N ALA A 152 -8.82 -0.79 -6.14
CA ALA A 152 -9.36 -2.01 -6.74
C ALA A 152 -8.33 -2.73 -7.63
N SER A 153 -7.48 -1.98 -8.33
CA SER A 153 -6.40 -2.54 -9.15
C SER A 153 -5.37 -3.34 -8.35
N LEU A 154 -5.30 -3.14 -7.03
CA LEU A 154 -4.44 -3.91 -6.14
C LEU A 154 -4.92 -5.35 -5.94
N PHE A 155 -6.20 -5.64 -6.20
CA PHE A 155 -6.72 -7.00 -6.11
C PHE A 155 -5.94 -7.99 -6.99
N PRO A 156 -5.65 -7.71 -8.28
CA PRO A 156 -4.77 -8.56 -9.09
C PRO A 156 -3.27 -8.23 -8.97
N THR A 157 -2.88 -6.99 -8.65
CA THR A 157 -1.48 -6.55 -8.78
C THR A 157 -0.67 -6.57 -7.48
N ALA A 158 -1.29 -6.44 -6.30
CA ALA A 158 -0.55 -6.37 -5.06
C ALA A 158 0.21 -7.67 -4.80
N GLN A 159 1.53 -7.59 -4.69
CA GLN A 159 2.36 -8.75 -4.36
C GLN A 159 2.31 -9.03 -2.86
N THR A 160 2.29 -7.96 -2.05
CA THR A 160 2.29 -7.99 -0.59
C THR A 160 1.35 -6.92 -0.03
N PRO A 161 0.82 -7.09 1.19
CA PRO A 161 0.10 -6.05 1.89
C PRO A 161 1.06 -4.97 2.41
N ASP A 162 1.03 -3.81 1.75
CA ASP A 162 1.82 -2.64 2.14
C ASP A 162 0.93 -1.39 2.18
N LEU A 163 1.05 -0.59 3.24
CA LEU A 163 0.29 0.65 3.41
C LEU A 163 0.54 1.64 2.27
N ARG A 164 1.75 1.62 1.69
CA ARG A 164 2.13 2.46 0.55
C ARG A 164 1.26 2.21 -0.67
N TYR A 165 0.63 1.05 -0.81
CA TYR A 165 -0.27 0.84 -1.94
C TYR A 165 -1.61 1.58 -1.77
N SER A 166 -2.03 1.85 -0.53
CA SER A 166 -3.33 2.48 -0.25
C SER A 166 -3.25 3.98 0.01
N HIS A 167 -2.03 4.57 0.03
CA HIS A 167 -1.83 5.98 0.38
C HIS A 167 -2.63 6.94 -0.53
N TRP A 168 -2.69 6.66 -1.83
CA TRP A 168 -3.40 7.52 -2.78
C TRP A 168 -4.90 7.56 -2.49
N LEU A 169 -5.54 6.42 -2.20
CA LEU A 169 -6.95 6.39 -1.77
C LEU A 169 -7.17 7.25 -0.51
N MET A 170 -6.27 7.15 0.47
CA MET A 170 -6.38 7.91 1.72
C MET A 170 -6.30 9.42 1.44
N VAL A 171 -5.36 9.85 0.60
CA VAL A 171 -5.21 11.24 0.16
C VAL A 171 -6.46 11.71 -0.61
N CYS A 172 -6.94 10.93 -1.58
CA CYS A 172 -8.15 11.24 -2.34
C CYS A 172 -9.37 11.42 -1.44
N ALA A 173 -9.58 10.53 -0.48
CA ALA A 173 -10.72 10.59 0.43
C ALA A 173 -10.65 11.82 1.36
N VAL A 174 -9.48 12.14 1.90
CA VAL A 174 -9.29 13.33 2.76
C VAL A 174 -9.47 14.62 1.97
N LEU A 175 -8.85 14.74 0.79
CA LEU A 175 -8.98 15.92 -0.06
C LEU A 175 -10.42 16.12 -0.54
N ALA A 176 -11.10 15.05 -0.96
CA ALA A 176 -12.52 15.12 -1.34
C ALA A 176 -13.40 15.59 -0.16
N ALA A 177 -13.15 15.09 1.05
CA ALA A 177 -13.86 15.54 2.25
C ALA A 177 -13.67 17.05 2.49
N ILE A 178 -12.43 17.54 2.37
CA ILE A 178 -12.10 18.97 2.51
C ILE A 178 -12.83 19.81 1.45
N VAL A 179 -12.77 19.41 0.18
CA VAL A 179 -13.42 20.13 -0.93
C VAL A 179 -14.93 20.19 -0.74
N LEU A 180 -15.58 19.07 -0.40
CA LEU A 180 -17.02 19.02 -0.15
C LEU A 180 -17.43 19.88 1.04
N PHE A 181 -16.66 19.83 2.14
CA PHE A 181 -16.90 20.66 3.31
C PHE A 181 -16.75 22.16 2.98
N ALA A 182 -15.67 22.54 2.31
CA ALA A 182 -15.44 23.94 1.90
C ALA A 182 -16.57 24.46 1.00
N ARG A 183 -17.00 23.67 0.00
CA ARG A 183 -18.13 24.00 -0.86
C ARG A 183 -19.42 24.19 -0.07
N ARG A 184 -19.68 23.34 0.92
CA ARG A 184 -20.87 23.45 1.79
C ARG A 184 -20.85 24.74 2.62
N VAL A 185 -19.69 25.12 3.17
CA VAL A 185 -19.52 26.35 3.94
C VAL A 185 -19.72 27.59 3.07
N VAL A 186 -19.11 27.62 1.87
CA VAL A 186 -19.26 28.72 0.92
C VAL A 186 -20.72 28.88 0.49
N TRP A 187 -21.39 27.78 0.14
CA TRP A 187 -22.82 27.81 -0.23
C TRP A 187 -23.69 28.38 0.90
N ARG A 188 -23.47 27.95 2.15
CA ARG A 188 -24.22 28.46 3.31
C ARG A 188 -24.02 29.97 3.52
N ARG A 189 -22.79 30.46 3.38
CA ARG A 189 -22.48 31.89 3.53
C ARG A 189 -23.14 32.73 2.43
N ALA A 190 -23.21 32.22 1.20
CA ALA A 190 -23.86 32.92 0.09
C ALA A 190 -25.38 33.07 0.31
N HIS A 191 -26.03 32.10 0.96
CA HIS A 191 -27.48 32.11 1.20
C HIS A 191 -27.88 32.70 2.57
N ALA A 192 -26.90 33.05 3.42
CA ALA A 192 -27.13 33.64 4.74
C ALA A 192 -27.03 35.17 4.75
N ARG A 193 -26.70 35.80 3.60
CA ARG A 193 -26.72 37.26 3.46
C ARG A 193 -28.14 37.68 3.05
N PRO A 194 -28.88 38.40 3.92
CA PRO A 194 -30.19 38.96 3.58
C PRO A 194 -30.08 40.07 2.54
#